data_AF-A0A520DJX3-F1
#
_entry.id   AF-A0A520DJX3-F1
#
_cell.length_a   1.000
_cell.length_b   1.000
_cell.length_c   1.000
_cell.angle_alpha   90.00
_cell.angle_beta   90.00
_cell.angle_gamma   90.00
#
_symmetry.space_group_name_H-M   'P 1'
#
loop_
_entity.id
_entity.type
_entity.pdbx_description
1 polymer ?
#
loop_
_entity_poly.entity_id
_entity_poly.type
_entity_poly.pdbx_seq_one_letter_code
_entity_poly.pdbx_strand_id
1 'polypeptide(L)' 'IKLYPKKVNVTFLVALNYYNQVDENFITATVDAEDWLNLHHSQLTVTLTEFPDYCKLVKIVPSKVDFVVEK' A
#
# COMPACT_ATOMS: atom_id res chain seq x y z
N ILE A 1 13.33 3.24 -10.03
CA ILE A 1 11.90 3.25 -10.39
C ILE A 1 11.22 4.37 -9.59
N LYS A 2 10.47 5.27 -10.25
CA LYS A 2 9.67 6.32 -9.60
C LYS A 2 8.19 5.93 -9.65
N LEU A 3 7.50 5.99 -8.51
CA LEU A 3 6.08 5.62 -8.37
C LEU A 3 5.17 6.85 -8.37
N TYR A 4 4.00 6.72 -9.00
CA TYR A 4 2.98 7.75 -9.08
C TYR A 4 1.58 7.17 -8.86
N PRO A 5 0.82 7.65 -7.86
CA PRO A 5 1.20 8.64 -6.85
C PRO A 5 2.22 8.11 -5.83
N LYS A 6 2.95 9.03 -5.16
CA LYS A 6 3.90 8.71 -4.08
C LYS A 6 3.25 8.34 -2.75
N LYS A 7 1.95 8.63 -2.60
CA LYS A 7 1.18 8.40 -1.37
C LYS A 7 -0.12 7.71 -1.73
N VAL A 8 -0.59 6.87 -0.82
CA VAL A 8 -1.87 6.16 -0.91
C VAL A 8 -2.65 6.40 0.37
N ASN A 9 -3.97 6.41 0.27
CA ASN A 9 -4.85 6.45 1.41
C ASN A 9 -5.28 5.03 1.77
N VAL A 10 -5.11 4.66 3.04
CA VAL A 10 -5.52 3.36 3.55
C VAL A 10 -6.62 3.56 4.58
N THR A 11 -7.68 2.77 4.47
CA THR A 11 -8.80 2.77 5.40
C THR A 11 -8.80 1.46 6.18
N PHE A 12 -8.75 1.57 7.50
CA PHE A 12 -8.85 0.45 8.43
C PHE A 12 -10.12 0.56 9.27
N LEU A 13 -10.63 -0.59 9.65
CA LEU A 13 -11.62 -0.73 10.71
C LEU A 13 -10.88 -1.18 11.97
N VAL A 14 -11.05 -0.43 13.05
CA VAL A 14 -10.42 -0.69 14.34
C VAL A 14 -11.43 -0.43 15.47
N ALA A 15 -11.30 -1.14 16.60
CA ALA A 15 -12.09 -0.83 17.78
C ALA A 15 -11.68 0.52 18.38
N LEU A 16 -12.65 1.29 18.89
CA LEU A 16 -12.44 2.66 19.33
C LEU A 16 -11.33 2.80 20.40
N ASN A 17 -11.20 1.80 21.29
CA ASN A 17 -10.16 1.77 22.33
C ASN A 17 -8.72 1.72 21.81
N TYR A 18 -8.52 1.27 20.55
CA TYR A 18 -7.21 1.19 19.91
C TYR A 18 -7.03 2.25 18.82
N TYR A 19 -8.01 3.14 18.60
CA TYR A 19 -7.95 4.14 17.53
C TYR A 19 -6.73 5.06 17.66
N ASN A 20 -6.34 5.40 18.89
CA ASN A 20 -5.18 6.23 19.16
C ASN A 20 -3.82 5.53 18.97
N GLN A 21 -3.82 4.21 18.75
CA GLN A 21 -2.61 3.40 18.56
C GLN A 21 -2.32 3.11 17.09
N VAL A 22 -3.23 3.47 16.18
CA VAL A 22 -3.06 3.25 14.73
C VAL A 22 -2.56 4.53 14.09
N ASP A 23 -1.30 4.53 13.66
CA ASP A 23 -0.68 5.62 12.90
C ASP A 23 0.11 5.10 11.69
N GLU A 24 0.61 6.03 10.87
CA GLU A 24 1.35 5.74 9.64
C GLU A 24 2.65 4.96 9.85
N ASN A 25 3.22 4.96 11.06
CA ASN A 25 4.45 4.22 11.37
C ASN A 25 4.20 2.72 11.57
N PHE A 26 2.95 2.31 11.83
CA PHE A 26 2.58 0.91 12.01
C PHE A 26 2.16 0.20 10.73
N ILE A 27 2.09 0.94 9.61
CA ILE A 27 1.54 0.45 8.35
C ILE A 27 2.57 0.61 7.24
N THR A 28 3.05 -0.51 6.71
CA THR A 28 3.97 -0.50 5.58
C THR A 28 3.22 -0.90 4.30
N ALA A 29 3.14 0.05 3.36
CA ALA A 29 2.62 -0.20 2.02
C ALA A 29 3.77 -0.43 1.05
N THR A 30 3.74 -1.57 0.36
CA THR A 30 4.75 -2.00 -0.59
C THR A 30 4.14 -2.23 -1.97
N VAL A 31 4.99 -2.22 -2.99
CA VAL A 31 4.63 -2.64 -4.34
C VAL A 31 5.62 -3.71 -4.78
N ASP A 32 5.13 -4.75 -5.44
CA ASP A 32 5.99 -5.76 -6.03
C ASP A 32 6.51 -5.25 -7.38
N ALA A 33 7.82 -5.07 -7.49
CA ALA A 33 8.48 -4.64 -8.71
C ALA A 33 9.04 -5.81 -9.53
N GLU A 34 8.97 -7.05 -9.06
CA GLU A 34 9.34 -8.22 -9.87
C GLU A 34 8.20 -8.58 -10.86
N ASP A 35 6.96 -8.27 -10.49
CA ASP A 35 5.78 -8.44 -11.33
C ASP A 35 5.88 -7.73 -12.70
N TRP A 36 6.49 -6.53 -12.76
CA TRP A 36 6.58 -5.82 -14.05
C TRP A 36 7.55 -6.48 -15.04
N LEU A 37 8.66 -7.01 -14.53
CA LEU A 37 9.73 -7.59 -15.34
C LEU A 37 9.24 -8.84 -16.07
N ASN A 38 8.38 -9.60 -15.41
CA ASN A 38 7.89 -10.89 -15.89
C ASN A 38 6.56 -10.78 -16.65
N LEU A 39 5.67 -9.84 -16.30
CA LEU A 39 4.28 -9.80 -16.78
C LEU A 39 3.96 -8.62 -17.71
N HIS A 40 4.90 -7.70 -17.97
CA HIS A 40 4.68 -6.50 -18.83
C HIS A 40 3.54 -5.60 -18.31
N HIS A 41 3.31 -5.58 -17.00
CA HIS A 41 2.29 -4.75 -16.39
C HIS A 41 2.68 -3.25 -16.42
N SER A 42 1.74 -2.39 -16.79
CA SER A 42 1.90 -0.93 -16.76
C SER A 42 1.69 -0.30 -15.37
N GLN A 43 1.17 -1.08 -14.42
CA GLN A 43 0.79 -0.63 -13.08
C GLN A 43 1.16 -1.68 -12.04
N LEU A 44 1.59 -1.21 -10.87
CA LEU A 44 1.92 -2.04 -9.73
C LEU A 44 0.77 -2.04 -8.72
N THR A 45 0.47 -3.21 -8.16
CA THR A 45 -0.55 -3.34 -7.12
C THR A 45 0.07 -2.98 -5.77
N VAL A 46 -0.63 -2.14 -5.01
CA VAL A 46 -0.22 -1.77 -3.66
C VAL A 46 -0.71 -2.83 -2.69
N THR A 47 0.22 -3.40 -1.94
CA THR A 47 -0.03 -4.39 -0.89
C THR A 47 0.42 -3.84 0.46
N LEU A 48 -0.18 -4.35 1.53
CA LEU A 48 0.26 -4.04 2.88
C LEU A 48 0.99 -5.25 3.44
N THR A 49 2.23 -5.07 3.87
CA THR A 49 3.05 -6.15 4.45
C THR A 49 2.91 -6.23 5.95
N GLU A 50 2.68 -5.08 6.61
CA GLU A 50 2.63 -4.98 8.06
C GLU A 50 1.44 -4.09 8.47
N PHE A 51 0.54 -4.65 9.27
CA PHE A 51 -0.48 -3.93 10.02
C PHE A 51 -0.93 -4.78 11.23
N PRO A 52 -1.46 -4.18 12.30
CA PRO A 52 -1.81 -4.93 13.50
C PRO A 52 -3.02 -5.87 13.32
N ASP A 53 -2.99 -7.05 13.97
CA ASP A 53 -4.05 -8.06 13.88
C ASP A 53 -5.43 -7.58 14.34
N TYR A 54 -5.47 -6.57 15.22
CA TYR A 54 -6.71 -5.96 15.71
C TYR A 54 -7.31 -4.93 14.73
N CYS A 55 -6.65 -4.68 13.60
CA CYS A 55 -7.14 -3.85 12.52
C CYS A 55 -7.59 -4.72 11.35
N LYS A 56 -8.72 -4.35 10.73
CA LYS A 56 -9.16 -4.96 9.47
C LYS A 56 -8.96 -3.97 8.33
N LEU A 57 -8.23 -4.37 7.30
CA LEU A 57 -8.11 -3.59 6.07
C LEU A 57 -9.48 -3.48 5.39
N VAL A 58 -9.93 -2.25 5.15
CA VAL A 58 -11.18 -1.96 4.43
C VAL A 58 -10.90 -1.60 2.99
N LYS A 59 -9.93 -0.70 2.76
CA LYS A 59 -9.64 -0.19 1.41
C LYS A 59 -8.24 0.42 1.31
N ILE A 60 -7.66 0.31 0.11
CA ILE A 60 -6.47 1.05 -0.31
C ILE A 60 -6.85 1.88 -1.54
N VAL A 61 -6.53 3.17 -1.55
CA VAL A 61 -6.83 4.09 -2.66
C VAL A 61 -5.62 4.98 -2.98
N PRO A 62 -5.10 4.94 -4.22
CA PRO A 62 -5.40 3.96 -5.27
C PRO A 62 -4.82 2.57 -4.94
N SER A 63 -5.48 1.51 -5.40
CA SER A 63 -4.98 0.12 -5.24
C SER A 63 -3.89 -0.24 -6.26
N LYS A 64 -3.78 0.56 -7.33
CA LYS A 64 -2.75 0.43 -8.37
C LYS A 64 -2.06 1.76 -8.59
N VAL A 65 -0.76 1.73 -8.78
CA VAL A 65 0.07 2.91 -9.02
C VAL A 65 0.85 2.75 -10.32
N ASP A 66 0.98 3.84 -11.06
CA ASP A 66 1.83 3.89 -12.24
C ASP A 66 3.30 4.05 -11.81
N PHE A 67 4.22 3.63 -12.67
CA PHE A 67 5.65 3.75 -12.38
C PHE A 67 6.45 4.11 -13.62
N VAL A 68 7.59 4.78 -13.41
CA VAL A 68 8.55 5.13 -14.46
C VAL A 68 9.91 4.54 -14.12
N VAL A 69 10.50 3.84 -15.09
CA VAL A 69 11.86 3.31 -14.99
C VAL A 69 12.80 4.32 -15.64
N GLU A 70 13.66 4.95 -14.84
CA GLU A 70 14.80 5.72 -15.35
C GLU A 70 15.97 4.75 -15.52
N LYS A 71 16.58 4.74 -16.72
CA LYS A 71 17.68 3.85 -17.11
C LYS A 71 19.03 4.53 -16.87
#